data_AF-A0A519XSP6-F1
#
_entry.id   AF-A0A519XSP6-F1
#
_cell.length_a   1.000
_cell.length_b   1.000
_cell.length_c   1.000
_cell.angle_alpha   90.00
_cell.angle_beta   90.00
_cell.angle_gamma   90.00
#
_symmetry.space_group_name_H-M   'P 1'
#
loop_
_entity.id
_entity.type
_entity.pdbx_description
1 polymer ?
#
loop_
_entity_poly.entity_id
_entity_poly.type
_entity_poly.pdbx_seq_one_letter_code
_entity_poly.pdbx_strand_id
1 'polypeptide(L)'
;RTANPTTLGGIITLVVSLVIVGSVLVGIIPGLPTLAGGFEVFFINSVGLPFNSGLIIFLVLFVAAIYAGFKLSYRLRSQLLNTGMLCFVFILIGYSSYLIVPIRSSFHPTINENDPEDVLSFVSYLKREQYGSRPLLYGPQFNAQPDHYEEGAPRYARKGDKYEEVLPRAQEPGYADADKMLLPRIYSYEPAHIQEYKKWIPDLVEGQKPTMGQNLGFLFKYQMGHMFWRYFGWNYIGRDSDIQQAGVVTPFSAGANSLPPRIGQSFAHNNFFAIPLILGLIGLFFQVYRRGHDALIVGLLFLFTGLAIIVYLNQPPLEPRERDYTFTGATFAFAIWIGLG
;
A
#
# COMPACT_ATOMS: atom_id res chain seq x y z
N ARG A 1 -14.66 -29.63 9.09
CA ARG A 1 -14.75 -28.68 10.22
C ARG A 1 -14.46 -29.47 11.48
N THR A 2 -13.35 -29.20 12.19
CA THR A 2 -13.15 -29.77 13.53
C THR A 2 -14.05 -29.01 14.50
N ALA A 3 -14.69 -29.72 15.43
CA ALA A 3 -15.63 -29.14 16.38
C ALA A 3 -14.96 -28.14 17.34
N ASN A 4 -13.64 -28.24 17.51
CA ASN A 4 -12.84 -27.35 18.34
C ASN A 4 -11.78 -26.62 17.49
N PRO A 5 -11.63 -25.29 17.65
CA PRO A 5 -10.54 -24.55 17.03
C PRO A 5 -9.21 -25.02 17.63
N THR A 6 -8.24 -25.34 16.78
CA THR A 6 -6.88 -25.69 17.19
C THR A 6 -5.94 -24.52 16.89
N THR A 7 -4.89 -24.35 17.68
CA THR A 7 -3.83 -23.35 17.44
C THR A 7 -3.21 -23.53 16.06
N LEU A 8 -2.95 -24.78 15.66
CA LEU A 8 -2.48 -25.13 14.33
C LEU A 8 -3.46 -24.71 13.23
N GLY A 9 -4.76 -24.95 13.41
CA GLY A 9 -5.79 -24.52 12.46
C GLY A 9 -5.85 -22.99 12.33
N GLY A 10 -5.66 -22.26 13.43
CA GLY A 10 -5.55 -20.80 13.43
C GLY A 10 -4.34 -20.32 12.62
N ILE A 11 -3.16 -20.92 12.83
CA ILE A 11 -1.94 -20.58 12.09
C ILE A 11 -2.11 -20.86 10.59
N ILE A 12 -2.65 -22.04 10.22
CA ILE A 12 -2.91 -22.40 8.83
C ILE A 12 -3.85 -21.38 8.18
N THR A 13 -4.93 -21.01 8.88
CA THR A 13 -5.89 -20.02 8.38
C THR A 13 -5.20 -18.68 8.13
N LEU A 14 -4.37 -18.21 9.06
CA LEU A 14 -3.64 -16.95 8.92
C LEU A 14 -2.67 -16.97 7.73
N VAL A 15 -1.95 -18.08 7.54
CA VAL A 15 -1.04 -18.26 6.39
C VAL A 15 -1.83 -18.26 5.08
N VAL A 16 -2.93 -19.01 5.00
CA VAL A 16 -3.80 -19.04 3.80
C VAL A 16 -4.37 -17.65 3.50
N SER A 17 -4.82 -16.92 4.52
CA SER A 17 -5.31 -15.53 4.36
C SER A 17 -4.22 -14.59 3.85
N LEU A 18 -2.99 -14.68 4.38
CA LEU A 18 -1.86 -13.90 3.88
C LEU A 18 -1.53 -14.22 2.43
N VAL A 19 -1.56 -15.50 2.04
CA VAL A 19 -1.36 -15.92 0.64
C VAL A 19 -2.46 -15.37 -0.26
N ILE A 20 -3.72 -15.39 0.16
CA ILE A 20 -4.83 -14.80 -0.60
C ILE A 20 -4.61 -13.30 -0.79
N VAL A 21 -4.30 -12.57 0.29
CA VAL A 21 -4.03 -11.13 0.23
C VAL A 21 -2.85 -10.83 -0.70
N GLY A 22 -1.73 -11.55 -0.56
CA GLY A 22 -0.58 -11.40 -1.45
C GLY A 22 -0.92 -11.70 -2.92
N SER A 23 -1.73 -12.73 -3.17
CA SER A 23 -2.20 -13.08 -4.52
C SER A 23 -3.09 -11.99 -5.12
N VAL A 24 -3.92 -11.33 -4.32
CA VAL A 24 -4.71 -10.18 -4.78
C VAL A 24 -3.80 -8.99 -5.07
N LEU A 25 -2.91 -8.64 -4.14
CA LEU A 25 -2.06 -7.45 -4.22
C LEU A 25 -1.03 -7.51 -5.36
N VAL A 26 -0.42 -8.68 -5.58
CA VAL A 26 0.64 -8.86 -6.58
C VAL A 26 0.12 -9.55 -7.84
N GLY A 27 -0.79 -10.51 -7.71
CA GLY A 27 -1.31 -11.27 -8.84
C GLY A 27 -2.46 -10.58 -9.57
N ILE A 28 -3.51 -10.19 -8.85
CA ILE A 28 -4.72 -9.63 -9.48
C ILE A 28 -4.49 -8.18 -9.90
N ILE A 29 -4.05 -7.33 -8.97
CA ILE A 29 -3.99 -5.88 -9.15
C ILE A 29 -3.04 -5.48 -10.30
N PRO A 30 -1.71 -5.77 -10.25
CA PRO A 30 -0.82 -5.44 -11.36
C PRO A 30 -0.69 -6.58 -12.38
N GLY A 31 -0.94 -7.83 -11.99
CA GLY A 31 -0.73 -8.98 -12.87
C GLY A 31 -1.77 -9.10 -13.99
N LEU A 32 -3.06 -8.86 -13.72
CA LEU A 32 -4.08 -8.88 -14.80
C LEU A 32 -3.83 -7.81 -15.88
N PRO A 33 -3.57 -6.53 -15.54
CA PRO A 33 -3.17 -5.53 -16.51
C PRO A 33 -1.88 -5.91 -17.25
N THR A 34 -0.89 -6.49 -16.56
CA THR A 34 0.36 -6.93 -17.21
C THR A 34 0.10 -8.01 -18.26
N LEU A 35 -0.77 -8.97 -17.96
CA LEU A 35 -1.19 -9.98 -18.93
C LEU A 35 -1.93 -9.33 -20.12
N ALA A 36 -2.84 -8.38 -19.85
CA ALA A 36 -3.53 -7.65 -20.90
C ALA A 36 -2.56 -6.88 -21.82
N GLY A 37 -1.55 -6.23 -21.24
CA GLY A 37 -0.48 -5.56 -21.98
C GLY A 37 0.38 -6.52 -22.81
N GLY A 38 0.69 -7.70 -22.27
CA GLY A 38 1.39 -8.75 -23.02
C GLY A 38 0.58 -9.26 -24.22
N PHE A 39 -0.73 -9.44 -24.06
CA PHE A 39 -1.65 -9.77 -25.16
C PHE A 39 -1.66 -8.68 -26.24
N GLU A 40 -1.77 -7.42 -25.83
CA GLU A 40 -1.72 -6.27 -26.72
C GLU A 40 -0.46 -6.27 -27.59
N VAL A 41 0.72 -6.37 -26.98
CA VAL A 41 2.00 -6.42 -27.72
C VAL A 41 2.07 -7.64 -28.63
N PHE A 42 1.66 -8.82 -28.16
CA PHE A 42 1.71 -10.05 -28.94
C PHE A 42 0.87 -9.99 -30.23
N PHE A 43 -0.40 -9.56 -30.12
CA PHE A 43 -1.30 -9.53 -31.28
C PHE A 43 -0.93 -8.44 -32.29
N ILE A 44 -0.36 -7.33 -31.85
CA ILE A 44 0.04 -6.25 -32.76
C ILE A 44 1.37 -6.58 -33.43
N ASN A 45 2.37 -7.00 -32.67
CA ASN A 45 3.71 -7.23 -33.22
C ASN A 45 3.81 -8.54 -34.00
N SER A 46 3.16 -9.61 -33.53
CA SER A 46 3.27 -10.95 -34.15
C SER A 46 2.18 -11.23 -35.17
N VAL A 47 0.93 -10.79 -34.92
CA VAL A 47 -0.21 -11.07 -35.82
C VAL A 47 -0.48 -9.90 -36.77
N GLY A 48 -0.08 -8.67 -36.43
CA GLY A 48 -0.29 -7.49 -37.26
C GLY A 48 -1.70 -6.90 -37.15
N LEU A 49 -2.39 -7.12 -36.03
CA LEU A 49 -3.69 -6.50 -35.76
C LEU A 49 -3.53 -5.01 -35.38
N PRO A 50 -4.58 -4.18 -35.54
CA PRO A 50 -4.53 -2.79 -35.12
C PRO A 50 -4.49 -2.65 -33.60
N PHE A 51 -4.07 -1.47 -33.12
CA PHE A 51 -4.04 -1.13 -31.69
C PHE A 51 -5.37 -1.41 -30.99
N ASN A 52 -5.27 -1.79 -29.72
CA ASN A 52 -6.33 -2.23 -28.80
C ASN A 52 -6.97 -3.59 -29.13
N SER A 53 -6.63 -4.23 -30.26
CA SER A 53 -7.18 -5.54 -30.61
C SER A 53 -6.78 -6.64 -29.63
N GLY A 54 -5.53 -6.62 -29.16
CA GLY A 54 -5.06 -7.62 -28.19
C GLY A 54 -5.73 -7.45 -26.83
N LEU A 55 -5.96 -6.21 -26.39
CA LEU A 55 -6.78 -5.93 -25.20
C LEU A 55 -8.20 -6.47 -25.34
N ILE A 56 -8.88 -6.24 -26.48
CA ILE A 56 -10.26 -6.71 -26.70
C ILE A 56 -10.30 -8.25 -26.66
N ILE A 57 -9.36 -8.91 -27.34
CA ILE A 57 -9.26 -10.37 -27.33
C ILE A 57 -9.03 -10.87 -25.89
N PHE A 58 -8.14 -10.24 -25.14
CA PHE A 58 -7.91 -10.57 -23.73
C PHE A 58 -9.21 -10.44 -22.91
N LEU A 59 -9.95 -9.34 -23.05
CA LEU A 59 -11.20 -9.12 -22.32
C LEU A 59 -12.27 -10.17 -22.66
N VAL A 60 -12.42 -10.53 -23.94
CA VAL A 60 -13.36 -11.57 -24.37
C VAL A 60 -12.98 -12.93 -23.77
N LEU A 61 -11.71 -13.31 -23.85
CA LEU A 61 -11.21 -14.56 -23.27
C LEU A 61 -11.34 -14.57 -21.74
N PHE A 62 -11.10 -13.43 -21.11
CA PHE A 62 -11.20 -13.28 -19.67
C PHE A 62 -12.65 -13.42 -19.17
N VAL A 63 -13.61 -12.78 -19.83
CA VAL A 63 -15.05 -12.95 -19.54
C VAL A 63 -15.49 -14.39 -19.80
N ALA A 64 -15.02 -15.01 -20.90
CA ALA A 64 -15.30 -16.40 -21.19
C ALA A 64 -14.72 -17.34 -20.11
N ALA A 65 -13.53 -17.05 -19.58
CA ALA A 65 -12.92 -17.80 -18.48
C ALA A 65 -13.71 -17.66 -17.18
N ILE A 66 -14.19 -16.45 -16.84
CA ILE A 66 -15.06 -16.23 -15.67
C ILE A 66 -16.35 -17.02 -15.83
N TYR A 67 -17.00 -16.95 -17.00
CA TYR A 67 -18.21 -17.72 -17.29
C TYR A 67 -17.97 -19.23 -17.18
N ALA A 68 -16.86 -19.72 -17.75
CA ALA A 68 -16.46 -21.12 -17.66
C ALA A 68 -16.22 -21.55 -16.19
N GLY A 69 -15.63 -20.69 -15.37
CA GLY A 69 -15.44 -20.91 -13.93
C GLY A 69 -16.76 -21.07 -13.18
N PHE A 70 -17.74 -20.19 -13.44
CA PHE A 70 -19.10 -20.34 -12.86
C PHE A 70 -19.82 -21.59 -13.39
N LYS A 71 -19.69 -21.90 -14.69
CA LYS A 71 -20.25 -23.12 -15.28
C LYS A 71 -19.65 -24.38 -14.65
N LEU A 72 -18.34 -24.38 -14.39
CA LEU A 72 -17.65 -25.46 -13.69
C LEU A 72 -18.13 -25.58 -12.24
N SER A 73 -18.25 -24.46 -11.52
CA SER A 73 -18.82 -24.40 -10.17
C SER A 73 -20.22 -25.03 -10.10
N TYR A 74 -21.07 -24.70 -11.06
CA TYR A 74 -22.42 -25.25 -11.15
C TYR A 74 -22.41 -26.76 -11.44
N ARG A 75 -21.60 -27.22 -12.41
CA ARG A 75 -21.47 -28.65 -12.76
C ARG A 75 -20.96 -29.49 -11.59
N LEU A 76 -19.96 -28.99 -10.87
CA LEU A 76 -19.38 -29.67 -9.71
C LEU A 76 -20.23 -29.52 -8.43
N ARG A 77 -21.29 -28.69 -8.46
CA ARG A 77 -22.08 -28.27 -7.29
C ARG A 77 -21.22 -27.80 -6.12
N SER A 78 -20.08 -27.16 -6.42
CA SER A 78 -19.11 -26.74 -5.41
C SER A 78 -19.45 -25.33 -4.91
N GLN A 79 -19.95 -25.26 -3.68
CA GLN A 79 -20.21 -23.99 -2.99
C GLN A 79 -18.93 -23.17 -2.83
N LEU A 80 -17.81 -23.82 -2.48
CA LEU A 80 -16.53 -23.15 -2.28
C LEU A 80 -16.05 -22.45 -3.57
N LEU A 81 -16.13 -23.14 -4.71
CA LEU A 81 -15.75 -22.55 -5.99
C LEU A 81 -16.71 -21.41 -6.36
N ASN A 82 -18.00 -21.55 -6.09
CA ASN A 82 -18.97 -20.49 -6.37
C ASN A 82 -18.65 -19.22 -5.57
N THR A 83 -18.46 -19.37 -4.26
CA THR A 83 -18.09 -18.27 -3.37
C THR A 83 -16.76 -17.64 -3.78
N GLY A 84 -15.76 -18.46 -4.12
CA GLY A 84 -14.46 -17.97 -4.61
C GLY A 84 -14.60 -17.14 -5.90
N MET A 85 -15.41 -17.61 -6.86
CA MET A 85 -15.69 -16.87 -8.10
C MET A 85 -16.44 -15.55 -7.82
N LEU A 86 -17.41 -15.54 -6.91
CA LEU A 86 -18.10 -14.31 -6.50
C LEU A 86 -17.13 -13.32 -5.86
N CYS A 87 -16.31 -13.75 -4.91
CA CYS A 87 -15.28 -12.91 -4.28
C CYS A 87 -14.33 -12.33 -5.34
N PHE A 88 -13.89 -13.15 -6.29
CA PHE A 88 -13.05 -12.70 -7.41
C PHE A 88 -13.74 -11.61 -8.24
N VAL A 89 -15.01 -11.80 -8.64
CA VAL A 89 -15.77 -10.79 -9.39
C VAL A 89 -15.94 -9.49 -8.59
N PHE A 90 -16.24 -9.56 -7.29
CA PHE A 90 -16.36 -8.35 -6.46
C PHE A 90 -15.03 -7.59 -6.35
N ILE A 91 -13.89 -8.28 -6.27
CA ILE A 91 -12.58 -7.65 -6.32
C ILE A 91 -12.40 -6.92 -7.65
N LEU A 92 -12.78 -7.53 -8.78
CA LEU A 92 -12.69 -6.89 -10.10
C LEU A 92 -13.59 -5.66 -10.22
N ILE A 93 -14.81 -5.71 -9.68
CA ILE A 93 -15.72 -4.55 -9.64
C ILE A 93 -15.12 -3.43 -8.78
N GLY A 94 -14.53 -3.75 -7.63
CA GLY A 94 -13.83 -2.75 -6.83
C GLY A 94 -12.67 -2.13 -7.60
N TYR A 95 -11.91 -2.96 -8.31
CA TYR A 95 -10.74 -2.53 -9.08
C TYR A 95 -11.09 -1.75 -10.35
N SER A 96 -12.26 -1.94 -10.94
CA SER A 96 -12.70 -1.17 -12.10
C SER A 96 -12.81 0.33 -11.81
N SER A 97 -12.88 0.74 -10.54
CA SER A 97 -12.76 2.15 -10.15
C SER A 97 -11.46 2.81 -10.62
N TYR A 98 -10.36 2.06 -10.77
CA TYR A 98 -9.08 2.57 -11.28
C TYR A 98 -9.13 2.92 -12.78
N LEU A 99 -10.13 2.44 -13.53
CA LEU A 99 -10.30 2.81 -14.94
C LEU A 99 -10.57 4.31 -15.12
N ILE A 100 -10.96 5.03 -14.07
CA ILE A 100 -11.05 6.49 -14.11
C ILE A 100 -9.71 7.15 -14.47
N VAL A 101 -8.58 6.52 -14.13
CA VAL A 101 -7.24 7.05 -14.39
C VAL A 101 -6.95 7.13 -15.89
N PRO A 102 -6.98 6.03 -16.67
CA PRO A 102 -6.76 6.08 -18.11
C PRO A 102 -7.85 6.88 -18.84
N ILE A 103 -9.11 6.78 -18.41
CA ILE A 103 -10.20 7.61 -18.97
C ILE A 103 -9.88 9.09 -18.81
N ARG A 104 -9.49 9.52 -17.61
CA ARG A 104 -9.10 10.92 -17.35
C ARG A 104 -7.85 11.31 -18.15
N SER A 105 -6.85 10.43 -18.26
CA SER A 105 -5.62 10.67 -19.03
C SER A 105 -5.93 10.96 -20.49
N SER A 106 -6.86 10.22 -21.10
CA SER A 106 -7.24 10.39 -22.51
C SER A 106 -7.89 11.74 -22.85
N PHE A 107 -8.34 12.51 -21.85
CA PHE A 107 -8.82 13.88 -22.04
C PHE A 107 -7.69 14.92 -21.98
N HIS A 108 -6.44 14.48 -21.83
CA HIS A 108 -5.23 15.31 -21.74
C HIS A 108 -5.38 16.54 -20.82
N PRO A 109 -5.69 16.32 -19.52
CA PRO A 109 -5.77 17.43 -18.58
C PRO A 109 -4.41 18.12 -18.43
N THR A 110 -4.44 19.39 -17.98
CA THR A 110 -3.21 20.20 -17.78
C THR A 110 -2.19 19.55 -16.86
N ILE A 111 -2.64 18.77 -15.87
CA ILE A 111 -1.79 17.92 -15.02
C ILE A 111 -2.09 16.46 -15.34
N ASN A 112 -1.21 15.84 -16.12
CA ASN A 112 -1.29 14.46 -16.58
C ASN A 112 0.04 13.70 -16.34
N GLU A 113 0.31 13.34 -15.09
CA GLU A 113 1.54 12.68 -14.69
C GLU A 113 1.66 11.27 -15.30
N ASN A 114 2.76 11.00 -16.01
CA ASN A 114 3.07 9.74 -16.71
C ASN A 114 2.15 9.36 -17.87
N ASP A 115 1.12 10.17 -18.16
CA ASP A 115 0.18 9.98 -19.26
C ASP A 115 -0.30 8.53 -19.47
N PRO A 116 -0.98 7.91 -18.48
CA PRO A 116 -1.43 6.52 -18.55
C PRO A 116 -2.67 6.34 -19.45
N GLU A 117 -2.63 6.79 -20.70
CA GLU A 117 -3.78 6.73 -21.63
C GLU A 117 -3.99 5.35 -22.29
N ASP A 118 -2.92 4.57 -22.46
CA ASP A 118 -2.94 3.25 -23.07
C ASP A 118 -2.71 2.12 -22.05
N VAL A 119 -2.93 0.87 -22.45
CA VAL A 119 -2.83 -0.29 -21.55
C VAL A 119 -1.43 -0.42 -20.95
N LEU A 120 -0.37 -0.12 -21.71
CA LEU A 120 1.00 -0.33 -21.24
C LEU A 120 1.45 0.79 -20.30
N SER A 121 1.13 2.05 -20.63
CA SER A 121 1.36 3.17 -19.72
C SER A 121 0.53 3.03 -18.44
N PHE A 122 -0.71 2.52 -18.53
CA PHE A 122 -1.53 2.18 -17.38
C PHE A 122 -0.92 1.05 -16.51
N VAL A 123 -0.35 0.00 -17.11
CA VAL A 123 0.38 -1.04 -16.38
C VAL A 123 1.57 -0.45 -15.62
N SER A 124 2.37 0.38 -16.29
CA SER A 124 3.54 1.06 -15.71
C SER A 124 3.12 1.96 -14.54
N TYR A 125 2.00 2.68 -14.69
CA TYR A 125 1.40 3.49 -13.64
C TYR A 125 0.98 2.66 -12.41
N LEU A 126 0.28 1.55 -12.62
CA LEU A 126 -0.19 0.66 -11.54
C LEU A 126 0.96 -0.01 -10.79
N LYS A 127 2.01 -0.39 -11.50
CA LYS A 127 3.25 -0.94 -10.92
C LYS A 127 4.08 0.11 -10.20
N ARG A 128 3.77 1.40 -10.38
CA ARG A 128 4.50 2.52 -9.79
C ARG A 128 5.98 2.54 -10.20
N GLU A 129 6.29 2.12 -11.42
CA GLU A 129 7.66 2.01 -11.93
C GLU A 129 8.43 3.34 -11.84
N GLN A 130 7.72 4.46 -11.97
CA GLN A 130 8.25 5.82 -11.81
C GLN A 130 8.88 6.13 -10.43
N TYR A 131 8.48 5.40 -9.37
CA TYR A 131 8.93 5.68 -8.00
C TYR A 131 10.08 4.78 -7.54
N GLY A 132 10.54 3.87 -8.40
CA GLY A 132 11.55 2.86 -8.08
C GLY A 132 11.07 1.80 -7.08
N SER A 133 11.96 0.88 -6.73
CA SER A 133 11.67 -0.23 -5.82
C SER A 133 11.88 0.17 -4.35
N ARG A 134 10.94 -0.24 -3.49
CA ARG A 134 11.12 -0.17 -2.03
C ARG A 134 11.40 -1.59 -1.51
N PRO A 135 12.52 -1.83 -0.82
CA PRO A 135 12.81 -3.15 -0.29
C PRO A 135 11.85 -3.45 0.87
N LEU A 136 11.21 -4.62 0.87
CA LEU A 136 10.21 -4.99 1.90
C LEU A 136 10.76 -6.03 2.87
N LEU A 137 11.03 -7.24 2.38
CA LEU A 137 11.48 -8.36 3.21
C LEU A 137 13.01 -8.47 3.26
N TYR A 138 13.69 -8.25 2.15
CA TYR A 138 15.14 -8.33 2.06
C TYR A 138 15.62 -7.33 1.02
N GLY A 139 16.69 -6.60 1.33
CA GLY A 139 17.19 -5.57 0.42
C GLY A 139 18.27 -4.67 1.03
N PRO A 140 18.73 -3.67 0.29
CA PRO A 140 19.90 -2.87 0.63
C PRO A 140 19.67 -1.95 1.84
N GLN A 141 20.76 -1.66 2.53
CA GLN A 141 20.85 -0.62 3.56
C GLN A 141 21.21 0.75 2.94
N PHE A 142 21.01 1.85 3.67
CA PHE A 142 21.26 3.20 3.14
C PHE A 142 22.72 3.47 2.73
N ASN A 143 23.67 2.73 3.29
CA ASN A 143 25.10 2.85 2.99
C ASN A 143 25.56 1.88 1.89
N ALA A 144 24.65 1.08 1.33
CA ALA A 144 24.95 0.17 0.25
C ALA A 144 25.25 0.96 -1.03
N GLN A 145 26.36 0.65 -1.68
CA GLN A 145 26.69 1.19 -2.99
C GLN A 145 26.32 0.17 -4.06
N PRO A 146 25.73 0.58 -5.19
CA PRO A 146 25.48 -0.34 -6.29
C PRO A 146 26.79 -0.91 -6.82
N ASP A 147 26.90 -2.23 -6.92
CA ASP A 147 28.07 -2.95 -7.47
C ASP A 147 27.87 -3.38 -8.92
N HIS A 148 26.63 -3.62 -9.32
CA HIS A 148 26.23 -3.83 -10.71
C HIS A 148 24.88 -3.15 -10.99
N TYR A 149 24.51 -3.07 -12.26
CA TYR A 149 23.17 -2.69 -12.67
C TYR A 149 22.52 -3.86 -13.40
N GLU A 150 21.30 -4.17 -13.03
CA GLU A 150 20.47 -5.16 -13.69
C GLU A 150 19.56 -4.45 -14.70
N GLU A 151 19.39 -5.06 -15.89
CA GLU A 151 18.42 -4.56 -16.85
C GLU A 151 17.01 -4.81 -16.33
N GLY A 152 16.25 -3.73 -16.14
CA GLY A 152 14.84 -3.77 -15.79
C GLY A 152 13.97 -4.35 -16.91
N ALA A 153 12.68 -4.54 -16.61
CA ALA A 153 11.73 -5.13 -17.54
C ALA A 153 11.61 -4.32 -18.85
N PRO A 154 11.39 -4.99 -20.00
CA PRO A 154 11.22 -4.30 -21.29
C PRO A 154 9.98 -3.42 -21.25
N ARG A 155 10.14 -2.15 -21.63
CA ARG A 155 9.04 -1.18 -21.77
C ARG A 155 8.75 -1.01 -23.25
N TYR A 156 7.48 -0.97 -23.62
CA TYR A 156 7.06 -0.81 -25.01
C TYR A 156 6.29 0.49 -25.17
N ALA A 157 6.56 1.21 -26.25
CA ALA A 157 5.84 2.40 -26.65
C ALA A 157 5.29 2.24 -28.06
N ARG A 158 4.17 2.92 -28.34
CA ARG A 158 3.58 2.95 -29.68
C ARG A 158 4.51 3.73 -30.62
N LYS A 159 4.88 3.14 -31.75
CA LYS A 159 5.63 3.81 -32.81
C LYS A 159 5.16 3.31 -34.17
N GLY A 160 4.57 4.22 -34.96
CA GLY A 160 3.85 3.83 -36.17
C GLY A 160 2.71 2.88 -35.82
N ASP A 161 2.67 1.72 -36.49
CA ASP A 161 1.62 0.70 -36.33
C ASP A 161 2.00 -0.44 -35.38
N LYS A 162 3.12 -0.32 -34.65
CA LYS A 162 3.65 -1.37 -33.77
C LYS A 162 4.05 -0.85 -32.40
N TYR A 163 4.25 -1.79 -31.48
CA TYR A 163 4.89 -1.54 -30.20
C TYR A 163 6.39 -1.78 -30.31
N GLU A 164 7.19 -0.73 -30.18
CA GLU A 164 8.65 -0.83 -30.13
C GLU A 164 9.14 -0.76 -28.69
N GLU A 165 10.17 -1.55 -28.39
CA GLU A 165 10.82 -1.50 -27.09
C GLU A 165 11.57 -0.18 -26.92
N VAL A 166 11.33 0.51 -25.81
CA VAL A 166 11.99 1.75 -25.44
C VAL A 166 13.37 1.40 -24.88
N LEU A 167 14.41 1.72 -25.63
CA LEU A 167 15.81 1.58 -25.23
C LEU A 167 16.43 2.94 -24.88
N PRO A 168 17.38 2.99 -23.93
CA PRO A 168 17.86 1.87 -23.11
C PRO A 168 16.84 1.44 -22.04
N ARG A 169 16.87 0.16 -21.65
CA ARG A 169 16.08 -0.33 -20.51
C ARG A 169 16.45 0.42 -19.24
N ALA A 170 15.47 0.58 -18.34
CA ALA A 170 15.74 1.12 -17.02
C ALA A 170 16.78 0.24 -16.32
N GLN A 171 17.81 0.86 -15.76
CA GLN A 171 18.84 0.15 -15.00
C GLN A 171 18.43 0.13 -13.53
N GLU A 172 18.27 -1.05 -12.96
CA GLU A 172 18.00 -1.22 -11.54
C GLU A 172 19.32 -1.47 -10.81
N PRO A 173 19.64 -0.71 -9.75
CA PRO A 173 20.88 -0.91 -9.01
C PRO A 173 20.86 -2.26 -8.30
N GLY A 174 21.80 -3.13 -8.65
CA GLY A 174 22.17 -4.32 -7.90
C GLY A 174 23.04 -3.95 -6.71
N TYR A 175 22.99 -4.76 -5.65
CA TYR A 175 23.79 -4.54 -4.45
C TYR A 175 24.42 -5.85 -3.99
N ALA A 176 25.61 -5.76 -3.40
CA ALA A 176 26.30 -6.89 -2.78
C ALA A 176 25.46 -7.49 -1.64
N ASP A 177 25.49 -8.81 -1.51
CA ASP A 177 24.71 -9.51 -0.47
C ASP A 177 25.13 -9.12 0.96
N ALA A 178 26.38 -8.69 1.15
CA ALA A 178 26.88 -8.21 2.42
C ALA A 178 26.22 -6.89 2.87
N ASP A 179 25.65 -6.12 1.94
CA ASP A 179 25.01 -4.82 2.20
C ASP A 179 23.48 -4.92 2.24
N LYS A 180 22.95 -6.14 2.10
CA LYS A 180 21.53 -6.45 2.24
C LYS A 180 21.22 -6.90 3.66
N MET A 181 20.04 -6.54 4.15
CA MET A 181 19.53 -7.00 5.43
C MET A 181 18.07 -7.45 5.34
N LEU A 182 17.65 -8.22 6.33
CA LEU A 182 16.25 -8.55 6.52
C LEU A 182 15.48 -7.31 7.01
N LEU A 183 14.31 -7.09 6.42
CA LEU A 183 13.36 -6.04 6.77
C LEU A 183 13.99 -4.63 6.78
N PRO A 184 14.66 -4.19 5.69
CA PRO A 184 15.37 -2.91 5.67
C PRO A 184 14.38 -1.73 5.75
N ARG A 185 14.55 -0.87 6.75
CA ARG A 185 13.77 0.36 6.98
C ARG A 185 14.58 1.61 6.76
N ILE A 186 15.89 1.51 6.98
CA ILE A 186 16.89 2.54 6.68
C ILE A 186 17.59 2.13 5.38
N TYR A 187 16.97 2.43 4.24
CA TYR A 187 17.40 1.95 2.92
C TYR A 187 17.71 3.07 1.92
N SER A 188 17.19 4.28 2.12
CA SER A 188 17.38 5.36 1.15
C SER A 188 18.72 6.07 1.34
N TYR A 189 19.50 6.16 0.27
CA TYR A 189 20.81 6.82 0.22
C TYR A 189 20.74 8.30 -0.16
N GLU A 190 19.53 8.87 -0.33
CA GLU A 190 19.38 10.28 -0.68
C GLU A 190 19.91 11.17 0.47
N PRO A 191 20.75 12.19 0.19
CA PRO A 191 21.35 13.01 1.24
C PRO A 191 20.33 13.62 2.22
N ALA A 192 19.16 14.04 1.72
CA ALA A 192 18.08 14.55 2.55
C ALA A 192 17.52 13.47 3.50
N HIS A 193 17.34 12.25 3.03
CA HIS A 193 16.86 11.13 3.85
C HIS A 193 17.88 10.73 4.90
N ILE A 194 19.18 10.74 4.59
CA ILE A 194 20.24 10.44 5.56
C ILE A 194 20.19 11.41 6.75
N GLN A 195 20.01 12.71 6.48
CA GLN A 195 19.87 13.70 7.54
C GLN A 195 18.64 13.46 8.41
N GLU A 196 17.50 13.14 7.80
CA GLU A 196 16.28 12.83 8.55
C GLU A 196 16.41 11.52 9.35
N TYR A 197 17.06 10.48 8.81
CA TYR A 197 17.32 9.25 9.54
C TYR A 197 18.12 9.51 10.83
N LYS A 198 19.12 10.39 10.78
CA LYS A 198 19.91 10.79 11.96
C LYS A 198 19.07 11.52 13.01
N LYS A 199 18.00 12.24 12.63
CA LYS A 199 17.09 12.86 13.61
C LYS A 199 16.30 11.82 14.41
N TRP A 200 15.87 10.75 13.76
CA TRP A 200 15.10 9.67 14.41
C TRP A 200 15.99 8.67 15.14
N ILE A 201 17.20 8.46 14.63
CA ILE A 201 18.21 7.55 15.16
C ILE A 201 19.53 8.32 15.31
N PRO A 202 19.74 9.02 16.45
CA PRO A 202 20.91 9.87 16.67
C PRO A 202 22.24 9.13 16.59
N ASP A 203 22.26 7.84 16.96
CA ASP A 203 23.46 7.00 16.95
C ASP A 203 23.82 6.46 15.55
N LEU A 204 23.12 6.91 14.50
CA LEU A 204 23.38 6.49 13.13
C LEU A 204 24.62 7.20 12.58
N VAL A 205 25.70 6.43 12.41
CA VAL A 205 26.96 6.92 11.82
C VAL A 205 26.94 6.73 10.31
N GLU A 206 27.27 7.79 9.57
CA GLU A 206 27.34 7.74 8.12
C GLU A 206 28.50 6.86 7.65
N GLY A 207 28.26 6.04 6.61
CA GLY A 207 29.22 5.06 6.11
C GLY A 207 29.29 3.75 6.93
N GLN A 208 28.66 3.68 8.10
CA GLN A 208 28.53 2.43 8.86
C GLN A 208 27.19 1.75 8.56
N LYS A 209 27.22 0.41 8.54
CA LYS A 209 26.02 -0.41 8.37
C LYS A 209 25.10 -0.23 9.58
N PRO A 210 23.81 0.11 9.39
CA PRO A 210 22.85 0.10 10.47
C PRO A 210 22.78 -1.27 11.12
N THR A 211 22.78 -1.29 12.44
CA THR A 211 22.43 -2.48 13.21
C THR A 211 20.94 -2.79 13.06
N MET A 212 20.54 -4.06 13.26
CA MET A 212 19.12 -4.43 13.27
C MET A 212 18.33 -3.66 14.35
N GLY A 213 18.96 -3.33 15.47
CA GLY A 213 18.36 -2.50 16.52
C GLY A 213 18.05 -1.08 16.06
N GLN A 214 18.96 -0.42 15.34
CA GLN A 214 18.74 0.90 14.74
C GLN A 214 17.64 0.84 13.66
N ASN A 215 17.68 -0.19 12.82
CA ASN A 215 16.71 -0.42 11.77
C ASN A 215 15.27 -0.58 12.33
N LEU A 216 15.10 -1.43 13.36
CA LEU A 216 13.82 -1.58 14.06
C LEU A 216 13.48 -0.34 14.90
N GLY A 217 14.48 0.36 15.44
CA GLY A 217 14.28 1.64 16.12
C GLY A 217 13.59 2.66 15.21
N PHE A 218 13.99 2.71 13.93
CA PHE A 218 13.34 3.57 12.94
C PHE A 218 11.90 3.13 12.65
N LEU A 219 11.65 1.81 12.52
CA LEU A 219 10.30 1.26 12.39
C LEU A 219 9.39 1.73 13.53
N PHE A 220 9.82 1.57 14.78
CA PHE A 220 8.98 1.87 15.94
C PHE A 220 8.83 3.37 16.19
N LYS A 221 9.91 4.15 16.11
CA LYS A 221 9.89 5.60 16.39
C LYS A 221 9.22 6.39 15.28
N TYR A 222 9.69 6.21 14.05
CA TYR A 222 9.19 6.99 12.92
C TYR A 222 7.98 6.33 12.28
N GLN A 223 8.12 5.11 11.78
CA GLN A 223 7.08 4.53 10.92
C GLN A 223 5.81 4.20 11.72
N MET A 224 5.91 3.58 12.90
CA MET A 224 4.75 3.29 13.75
C MET A 224 4.37 4.47 14.64
N GLY A 225 5.33 5.10 15.31
CA GLY A 225 5.09 6.24 16.20
C GLY A 225 4.67 7.49 15.45
N HIS A 226 5.59 8.05 14.67
CA HIS A 226 5.40 9.33 14.02
C HIS A 226 4.45 9.32 12.81
N MET A 227 4.40 8.24 12.03
CA MET A 227 3.41 8.16 10.95
C MET A 227 2.08 7.68 11.52
N PHE A 228 1.98 6.44 11.99
CA PHE A 228 0.67 5.91 12.38
C PHE A 228 0.09 6.50 13.67
N TRP A 229 0.79 6.41 14.81
CA TRP A 229 0.21 6.82 16.10
C TRP A 229 -0.04 8.33 16.17
N ARG A 230 0.78 9.15 15.49
CA ARG A 230 0.53 10.60 15.36
C ARG A 230 -0.76 10.88 14.59
N TYR A 231 -0.94 10.30 13.39
CA TYR A 231 -2.17 10.51 12.62
C TYR A 231 -3.39 9.92 13.32
N PHE A 232 -3.23 8.78 13.99
CA PHE A 232 -4.28 8.23 14.84
C PHE A 232 -4.65 9.21 15.96
N GLY A 233 -3.65 9.79 16.64
CA GLY A 233 -3.84 10.83 17.65
C GLY A 233 -4.52 12.09 17.12
N TRP A 234 -4.19 12.54 15.91
CA TRP A 234 -4.86 13.67 15.25
C TRP A 234 -6.37 13.49 15.14
N ASN A 235 -6.82 12.27 14.89
CA ASN A 235 -8.25 11.98 14.69
C ASN A 235 -9.02 11.82 16.01
N TYR A 236 -8.36 11.40 17.09
CA TYR A 236 -9.05 10.97 18.32
C TYR A 236 -8.64 11.70 19.60
N ILE A 237 -7.58 12.50 19.55
CA ILE A 237 -7.11 13.34 20.66
C ILE A 237 -7.14 14.81 20.27
N GLY A 238 -6.45 15.17 19.19
CA GLY A 238 -6.36 16.54 18.70
C GLY A 238 -5.18 16.76 17.76
N ARG A 239 -5.28 17.76 16.90
CA ARG A 239 -4.25 18.14 15.92
C ARG A 239 -3.77 19.56 16.14
N ASP A 240 -2.46 19.76 16.06
CA ASP A 240 -1.84 21.06 16.34
C ASP A 240 -2.02 22.08 15.21
N SER A 241 -1.72 21.71 13.96
CA SER A 241 -1.88 22.62 12.81
C SER A 241 -1.92 21.88 11.48
N ASP A 242 -2.14 22.62 10.40
CA ASP A 242 -2.07 22.16 9.01
C ASP A 242 -0.63 22.01 8.49
N ILE A 243 0.36 22.43 9.29
CA ILE A 243 1.78 22.37 8.96
C ILE A 243 2.24 20.91 8.94
N GLN A 244 3.08 20.56 7.96
CA GLN A 244 3.66 19.23 7.86
C GLN A 244 4.48 18.90 9.10
N GLN A 245 4.40 17.65 9.56
CA GLN A 245 4.98 17.15 10.81
C GLN A 245 4.31 17.70 12.09
N ALA A 246 3.11 18.29 12.00
CA ALA A 246 2.40 18.79 13.16
C ALA A 246 2.16 17.71 14.24
N GLY A 247 2.21 18.13 15.50
CA GLY A 247 2.06 17.25 16.66
C GLY A 247 0.60 16.89 16.97
N VAL A 248 0.43 16.06 18.00
CA VAL A 248 -0.88 15.74 18.60
C VAL A 248 -1.12 16.70 19.77
N VAL A 249 -2.27 17.37 19.75
CA VAL A 249 -2.70 18.24 20.86
C VAL A 249 -3.30 17.36 21.95
N THR A 250 -2.85 17.55 23.18
CA THR A 250 -3.36 16.83 24.35
C THR A 250 -4.44 17.65 25.08
N PRO A 251 -5.26 17.02 25.96
CA PRO A 251 -6.28 17.74 26.74
C PRO A 251 -5.74 18.93 27.56
N PHE A 252 -4.45 18.92 27.89
CA PHE A 252 -3.77 19.93 28.71
C PHE A 252 -2.94 20.93 27.89
N SER A 253 -2.99 20.83 26.56
CA SER A 253 -2.25 21.73 25.69
C SER A 253 -2.81 23.15 25.74
N ALA A 254 -1.94 24.13 25.46
CA ALA A 254 -2.30 25.53 25.40
C ALA A 254 -3.46 25.76 24.42
N GLY A 255 -4.43 26.59 24.81
CA GLY A 255 -5.57 26.92 23.94
C GLY A 255 -5.15 27.75 22.73
N ALA A 256 -5.94 27.69 21.66
CA ALA A 256 -5.66 28.38 20.40
C ALA A 256 -5.28 29.87 20.55
N ASN A 257 -5.89 30.58 21.51
CA ASN A 257 -5.65 32.01 21.75
C ASN A 257 -4.26 32.34 22.33
N SER A 258 -3.59 31.38 22.95
CA SER A 258 -2.23 31.58 23.48
C SER A 258 -1.14 31.06 22.55
N LEU A 259 -1.51 30.50 21.40
CA LEU A 259 -0.58 30.02 20.38
C LEU A 259 -0.28 31.12 19.34
N PRO A 260 0.87 31.07 18.67
CA PRO A 260 1.16 31.94 17.55
C PRO A 260 0.03 31.91 16.50
N PRO A 261 -0.32 33.04 15.86
CA PRO A 261 -1.46 33.12 14.95
C PRO A 261 -1.47 32.04 13.86
N ARG A 262 -0.29 31.66 13.34
CA ARG A 262 -0.16 30.62 12.31
C ARG A 262 -0.67 29.25 12.74
N ILE A 263 -0.63 28.94 14.03
CA ILE A 263 -1.07 27.66 14.62
C ILE A 263 -2.49 27.84 15.18
N GLY A 264 -2.69 28.83 16.06
CA GLY A 264 -3.95 29.03 16.77
C GLY A 264 -5.13 29.39 15.86
N GLN A 265 -4.89 30.04 14.72
CA GLN A 265 -5.94 30.38 13.75
C GLN A 265 -6.05 29.36 12.59
N SER A 266 -5.26 28.29 12.60
CA SER A 266 -5.34 27.26 11.55
C SER A 266 -6.65 26.48 11.69
N PHE A 267 -7.36 26.28 10.59
CA PHE A 267 -8.59 25.46 10.55
C PHE A 267 -8.37 24.00 10.98
N ALA A 268 -7.12 23.51 10.89
CA ALA A 268 -6.78 22.17 11.29
C ALA A 268 -6.48 22.05 12.80
N HIS A 269 -6.34 23.15 13.55
CA HIS A 269 -6.09 23.10 14.98
C HIS A 269 -7.35 22.64 15.72
N ASN A 270 -7.25 21.57 16.50
CA ASN A 270 -8.35 21.06 17.30
C ASN A 270 -7.87 20.30 18.56
N ASN A 271 -8.74 20.25 19.55
CA ASN A 271 -8.55 19.48 20.78
C ASN A 271 -9.86 18.76 21.12
N PHE A 272 -9.90 17.45 20.92
CA PHE A 272 -11.05 16.61 21.24
C PHE A 272 -11.04 16.12 22.70
N PHE A 273 -10.10 16.61 23.52
CA PHE A 273 -9.92 16.22 24.93
C PHE A 273 -9.77 14.70 25.12
N ALA A 274 -9.27 14.00 24.10
CA ALA A 274 -9.20 12.54 24.04
C ALA A 274 -10.55 11.81 24.22
N ILE A 275 -11.69 12.51 24.15
CA ILE A 275 -13.02 11.90 24.33
C ILE A 275 -13.27 10.78 23.31
N PRO A 276 -13.04 10.98 21.99
CA PRO A 276 -13.23 9.91 21.01
C PRO A 276 -12.31 8.71 21.27
N LEU A 277 -11.05 8.96 21.68
CA LEU A 277 -10.12 7.89 22.04
C LEU A 277 -10.65 7.08 23.24
N ILE A 278 -11.11 7.75 24.29
CA ILE A 278 -11.63 7.10 25.50
C ILE A 278 -12.86 6.26 25.17
N LEU A 279 -13.83 6.79 24.41
CA LEU A 279 -15.01 6.04 23.98
C LEU A 279 -14.63 4.80 23.17
N GLY A 280 -13.69 4.94 22.23
CA GLY A 280 -13.20 3.81 21.46
C GLY A 280 -12.51 2.75 22.32
N LEU A 281 -11.76 3.13 23.35
CA LEU A 281 -11.16 2.17 24.28
C LEU A 281 -12.21 1.47 25.16
N ILE A 282 -13.24 2.19 25.62
CA ILE A 282 -14.36 1.62 26.37
C ILE A 282 -15.12 0.62 25.50
N GLY A 283 -15.45 0.99 24.26
CA GLY A 283 -16.16 0.10 23.34
C GLY A 283 -15.34 -1.12 22.92
N LEU A 284 -14.01 -0.97 22.76
CA LEU A 284 -13.11 -2.11 22.56
C LEU A 284 -13.17 -3.07 23.77
N PHE A 285 -13.03 -2.55 24.99
CA PHE A 285 -13.09 -3.36 26.20
C PHE A 285 -14.45 -4.07 26.34
N PHE A 286 -15.54 -3.35 26.08
CA PHE A 286 -16.89 -3.90 26.08
C PHE A 286 -17.05 -5.02 25.05
N GLN A 287 -16.55 -4.83 23.82
CA GLN A 287 -16.63 -5.85 22.77
C GLN A 287 -15.78 -7.08 23.12
N VAL A 288 -14.58 -6.89 23.66
CA VAL A 288 -13.71 -8.01 24.10
C VAL A 288 -14.41 -8.83 25.20
N TYR A 289 -15.04 -8.16 26.17
CA TYR A 289 -15.73 -8.82 27.27
C TYR A 289 -17.00 -9.57 26.82
N ARG A 290 -17.80 -8.98 25.94
CA ARG A 290 -19.07 -9.57 25.47
C ARG A 290 -18.89 -10.56 24.32
N ARG A 291 -17.99 -10.26 23.38
CA ARG A 291 -17.79 -10.97 22.11
C ARG A 291 -16.33 -10.90 21.65
N GLY A 292 -15.44 -11.57 22.39
CA GLY A 292 -14.00 -11.60 22.08
C GLY A 292 -13.64 -12.05 20.65
N HIS A 293 -14.41 -12.95 20.05
CA HIS A 293 -14.20 -13.37 18.66
C HIS A 293 -14.45 -12.25 17.65
N ASP A 294 -15.55 -11.50 17.81
CA ASP A 294 -15.87 -10.36 16.94
C ASP A 294 -14.86 -9.22 17.17
N ALA A 295 -14.44 -9.01 18.42
CA ALA A 295 -13.41 -8.04 18.76
C ALA A 295 -12.07 -8.38 18.10
N LEU A 296 -11.70 -9.66 18.01
CA LEU A 296 -10.52 -10.10 17.29
C LEU A 296 -10.61 -9.78 15.79
N ILE A 297 -11.77 -9.97 15.16
CA ILE A 297 -11.95 -9.67 13.73
C ILE A 297 -11.79 -8.16 13.47
N VAL A 298 -12.43 -7.31 14.27
CA VAL A 298 -12.27 -5.84 14.16
C VAL A 298 -10.84 -5.43 14.49
N GLY A 299 -10.21 -6.08 15.48
CA GLY A 299 -8.81 -5.85 15.85
C GLY A 299 -7.83 -6.22 14.75
N LEU A 300 -8.07 -7.32 14.02
CA LEU A 300 -7.28 -7.69 12.84
C LEU A 300 -7.47 -6.66 11.72
N LEU A 301 -8.70 -6.20 11.47
CA LEU A 301 -8.94 -5.13 10.50
C LEU A 301 -8.15 -3.87 10.87
N PHE A 302 -8.22 -3.43 12.13
CA PHE A 302 -7.44 -2.29 12.65
C PHE A 302 -5.93 -2.49 12.49
N LEU A 303 -5.42 -3.67 12.85
CA LEU A 303 -4.00 -4.00 12.74
C LEU A 303 -3.52 -3.97 11.29
N PHE A 304 -4.25 -4.62 10.37
CA PHE A 304 -3.83 -4.76 8.99
C PHE A 304 -3.91 -3.44 8.21
N THR A 305 -4.94 -2.64 8.47
CA THR A 305 -5.16 -1.34 7.82
C THR A 305 -4.47 -0.17 8.53
N GLY A 306 -3.84 -0.44 9.68
CA GLY A 306 -3.10 0.53 10.48
C GLY A 306 -1.61 0.22 10.55
N LEU A 307 -1.22 -0.69 11.45
CA LEU A 307 0.19 -0.99 11.70
C LEU A 307 0.84 -1.86 10.62
N ALA A 308 0.14 -2.85 10.07
CA ALA A 308 0.73 -3.75 9.08
C ALA A 308 0.93 -3.08 7.71
N ILE A 309 0.04 -2.17 7.32
CA ILE A 309 0.20 -1.43 6.06
C ILE A 309 1.47 -0.57 6.06
N ILE A 310 1.97 -0.12 7.21
CA ILE A 310 3.25 0.60 7.35
C ILE A 310 4.42 -0.27 6.92
N VAL A 311 4.42 -1.53 7.36
CA VAL A 311 5.45 -2.53 7.01
C VAL A 311 5.50 -2.70 5.49
N TYR A 312 4.33 -2.71 4.84
CA TYR A 312 4.18 -2.81 3.38
C TYR A 312 4.57 -1.52 2.65
N LEU A 313 4.19 -0.35 3.15
CA LEU A 313 4.50 0.93 2.51
C LEU A 313 5.99 1.28 2.63
N ASN A 314 6.64 0.79 3.69
CA ASN A 314 8.04 1.05 4.05
C ASN A 314 8.45 2.51 3.79
N GLN A 315 7.72 3.44 4.40
CA GLN A 315 7.83 4.87 4.12
C GLN A 315 9.24 5.39 4.48
N PRO A 316 9.89 6.16 3.58
CA PRO A 316 11.14 6.87 3.88
C PRO A 316 10.92 7.95 4.95
N PRO A 317 12.00 8.49 5.55
CA PRO A 317 11.93 9.43 6.67
C PRO A 317 11.39 10.82 6.28
N LEU A 318 11.33 11.09 4.98
CA LEU A 318 10.75 12.29 4.40
C LEU A 318 9.69 11.89 3.37
N GLU A 319 8.53 12.50 3.47
CA GLU A 319 7.47 12.36 2.47
C GLU A 319 7.11 13.75 1.95
N PRO A 320 6.73 13.92 0.66
CA PRO A 320 6.42 15.23 0.10
C PRO A 320 5.20 15.92 0.73
N ARG A 321 4.35 15.14 1.41
CA ARG A 321 3.14 15.60 2.09
C ARG A 321 2.72 14.60 3.16
N GLU A 322 1.80 15.01 4.03
CA GLU A 322 1.17 14.11 5.01
C GLU A 322 0.37 12.99 4.30
N ARG A 323 0.34 11.82 4.93
CA ARG A 323 -0.26 10.58 4.40
C ARG A 323 -1.22 9.92 5.38
N ASP A 324 -1.92 10.70 6.19
CA ASP A 324 -2.96 10.23 7.10
C ASP A 324 -4.03 9.36 6.41
N TYR A 325 -4.38 9.69 5.17
CA TYR A 325 -5.32 8.93 4.33
C TYR A 325 -4.91 7.47 4.07
N THR A 326 -3.65 7.07 4.28
CA THR A 326 -3.26 5.65 4.13
C THR A 326 -3.82 4.78 5.24
N PHE A 327 -4.26 5.39 6.35
CA PHE A 327 -4.72 4.69 7.55
C PHE A 327 -6.24 4.77 7.75
N THR A 328 -7.01 5.23 6.74
CA THR A 328 -8.47 5.37 6.82
C THR A 328 -9.17 4.06 7.21
N GLY A 329 -8.65 2.90 6.79
CA GLY A 329 -9.21 1.62 7.20
C GLY A 329 -9.12 1.38 8.71
N ALA A 330 -8.03 1.80 9.36
CA ALA A 330 -7.87 1.70 10.80
C ALA A 330 -8.81 2.68 11.52
N THR A 331 -9.01 3.86 10.93
CA THR A 331 -9.99 4.84 11.41
C THR A 331 -11.41 4.26 11.41
N PHE A 332 -11.81 3.56 10.34
CA PHE A 332 -13.11 2.88 10.28
C PHE A 332 -13.23 1.77 11.33
N ALA A 333 -12.19 0.95 11.50
CA ALA A 333 -12.19 -0.09 12.52
C ALA A 333 -12.33 0.49 13.94
N PHE A 334 -11.62 1.56 14.24
CA PHE A 334 -11.70 2.22 15.55
C PHE A 334 -13.03 2.93 15.77
N ALA A 335 -13.64 3.51 14.72
CA ALA A 335 -14.96 4.12 14.79
C ALA A 335 -16.07 3.13 15.19
N ILE A 336 -15.93 1.84 14.83
CA ILE A 336 -16.83 0.78 15.32
C ILE A 336 -16.79 0.70 16.84
N TRP A 337 -15.59 0.74 17.43
CA TRP A 337 -15.45 0.72 18.89
C TRP A 337 -15.96 2.01 19.53
N ILE A 338 -15.75 3.17 18.91
CA ILE A 338 -16.34 4.42 19.41
C ILE A 338 -17.87 4.31 19.50
N GLY A 339 -18.52 3.71 18.51
CA GLY A 339 -19.98 3.52 18.51
C GLY A 339 -20.50 2.49 19.53
N LEU A 340 -19.62 1.64 20.08
CA LEU A 340 -19.98 0.63 21.09
C LEU A 340 -19.80 1.12 22.53
N GLY A 341 -18.96 2.15 22.76
CA GLY A 341 -18.63 2.70 24.07
C GLY A 341 -19.53 3.86 24.46
#